data_AF-A0A368EYI9-F1
#
_entry.id   AF-A0A368EYI9-F1
#
_cell.length_a   1.000
_cell.length_b   1.000
_cell.length_c   1.000
_cell.angle_alpha   90.00
_cell.angle_beta   90.00
_cell.angle_gamma   90.00
#
_symmetry.space_group_name_H-M   'P 1'
#
loop_
_entity.id
_entity.type
_entity.pdbx_description
1 polymer ?
#
loop_
_entity_poly.entity_id
_entity_poly.type
_entity_poly.pdbx_seq_one_letter_code
_entity_poly.pdbx_strand_id
1 'polypeptide(L)'
;MKLYSTPTSYIVEDDGFRLICSKLDGRLSVSPSADVIPMDAEEVCELISVVGRIDIDGANYLLYVSESTVVAELSGRDGKHPIHRIDRIKATLLEASEISEAAGSTAGNSAESSARRLKQGTGKLIKFVQDKIGNVQKPFAILDEILRLFNDHPDFYFCFGRDITHCTNRHYSCTNSEPDERFFWNKFLLKDLLDDPVDKELAKKWIVPIMQGSVRFDSLAIADDPLVDASLDITLISRRSVHRAGMRYLRRGIDNDSNVA
;
A
#
# COMPACT_ATOMS: atom_id res chain seq x y z
N MET A 1 -8.94 -4.58 8.40
CA MET A 1 -9.45 -4.44 7.03
C MET A 1 -9.45 -5.79 6.32
N LYS A 2 -10.43 -6.01 5.44
CA LYS A 2 -10.52 -7.22 4.60
C LYS A 2 -10.47 -6.87 3.13
N LEU A 3 -9.77 -7.70 2.35
CA LEU A 3 -9.68 -7.56 0.90
C LEU A 3 -10.59 -8.59 0.23
N TYR A 4 -11.47 -8.10 -0.62
CA TYR A 4 -12.36 -8.89 -1.45
C TYR A 4 -12.00 -8.73 -2.93
N SER A 5 -12.27 -9.76 -3.73
CA SER A 5 -12.10 -9.76 -5.18
C SER A 5 -13.45 -9.99 -5.85
N THR A 6 -13.80 -9.13 -6.80
CA THR A 6 -14.91 -9.30 -7.74
C THR A 6 -14.35 -9.48 -9.15
N PRO A 7 -15.16 -9.79 -10.18
CA PRO A 7 -14.68 -9.86 -11.56
C PRO A 7 -14.06 -8.53 -12.05
N THR A 8 -14.52 -7.39 -11.54
CA THR A 8 -14.17 -6.05 -12.06
C THR A 8 -13.31 -5.22 -11.11
N SER A 9 -13.21 -5.57 -9.84
CA SER A 9 -12.47 -4.80 -8.84
C SER A 9 -11.94 -5.64 -7.69
N TYR A 10 -10.98 -5.08 -6.95
CA TYR A 10 -10.74 -5.45 -5.56
C TYR A 10 -11.43 -4.42 -4.65
N ILE A 11 -11.95 -4.87 -3.51
CA ILE A 11 -12.63 -4.03 -2.54
C ILE A 11 -11.95 -4.22 -1.19
N VAL A 12 -11.41 -3.15 -0.63
CA VAL A 12 -10.94 -3.13 0.76
C VAL A 12 -12.08 -2.60 1.62
N GLU A 13 -12.50 -3.38 2.60
CA GLU A 13 -13.55 -3.02 3.56
C GLU A 13 -12.96 -2.84 4.95
N ASP A 14 -13.39 -1.78 5.63
CA ASP A 14 -13.01 -1.48 7.01
C ASP A 14 -14.08 -0.63 7.71
N ASP A 15 -14.71 -1.18 8.74
CA ASP A 15 -15.79 -0.56 9.52
C ASP A 15 -16.93 0.02 8.63
N GLY A 16 -17.29 -0.70 7.58
CA GLY A 16 -18.31 -0.29 6.62
C GLY A 16 -17.80 0.65 5.54
N PHE A 17 -16.65 1.30 5.68
CA PHE A 17 -16.07 2.10 4.61
C PHE A 17 -15.44 1.21 3.55
N ARG A 18 -15.40 1.70 2.30
CA ARG A 18 -14.82 0.93 1.19
C ARG A 18 -13.89 1.73 0.32
N LEU A 19 -12.78 1.07 -0.02
CA LEU A 19 -11.87 1.46 -1.08
C LEU A 19 -12.01 0.46 -2.23
N ILE A 20 -12.36 0.97 -3.40
CA ILE A 20 -12.49 0.18 -4.62
C ILE A 20 -11.23 0.37 -5.45
N CYS A 21 -10.67 -0.73 -5.89
CA CYS A 21 -9.52 -0.77 -6.78
C CYS A 21 -9.93 -1.46 -8.08
N SER A 22 -10.13 -0.69 -9.13
CA SER A 22 -10.64 -1.19 -10.41
C SER A 22 -9.60 -2.07 -11.12
N LYS A 23 -10.02 -3.24 -11.59
CA LYS A 23 -9.21 -4.14 -12.41
C LYS A 23 -9.16 -3.73 -13.89
N LEU A 24 -9.98 -2.77 -14.29
CA LEU A 24 -10.08 -2.29 -15.67
C LEU A 24 -9.05 -1.20 -15.98
N ASP A 25 -8.88 -0.25 -15.07
CA ASP A 25 -8.01 0.92 -15.23
C ASP A 25 -6.98 1.11 -14.10
N GLY A 26 -7.01 0.23 -13.09
CA GLY A 26 -6.08 0.26 -11.96
C GLY A 26 -6.35 1.38 -10.95
N ARG A 27 -7.41 2.18 -11.11
CA ARG A 27 -7.65 3.35 -10.26
C ARG A 27 -8.25 2.99 -8.91
N LEU A 28 -7.88 3.80 -7.91
CA LEU A 28 -8.51 3.78 -6.59
C LEU A 28 -9.68 4.77 -6.54
N SER A 29 -10.78 4.35 -5.94
CA SER A 29 -11.94 5.19 -5.63
C SER A 29 -12.55 4.79 -4.30
N VAL A 30 -13.38 5.67 -3.72
CA VAL A 30 -14.05 5.42 -2.44
C VAL A 30 -15.55 5.30 -2.63
N SER A 31 -16.16 4.43 -1.83
CA SER A 31 -17.61 4.26 -1.78
C SER A 31 -18.15 4.57 -0.38
N PRO A 32 -19.38 5.11 -0.27
CA PRO A 32 -20.05 5.28 1.02
C PRO A 32 -20.31 3.95 1.73
N SER A 33 -20.53 4.02 3.04
CA SER A 33 -20.70 2.82 3.89
C SER A 33 -21.99 2.03 3.69
N ALA A 34 -22.96 2.58 2.96
CA ALA A 34 -24.28 1.99 2.75
C ALA A 34 -24.34 0.97 1.60
N ASP A 35 -23.32 0.90 0.75
CA ASP A 35 -23.29 -0.11 -0.30
C ASP A 35 -23.20 -1.49 0.32
N VAL A 36 -23.76 -2.54 -0.28
CA VAL A 36 -23.58 -3.94 0.18
C VAL A 36 -22.39 -4.54 -0.55
N ILE A 37 -21.58 -5.38 0.10
CA ILE A 37 -20.50 -6.08 -0.61
C ILE A 37 -21.17 -6.91 -1.71
N PRO A 38 -20.71 -6.83 -2.98
CA PRO A 38 -21.29 -7.65 -4.04
C PRO A 38 -21.34 -9.12 -3.65
N MET A 39 -22.45 -9.81 -3.94
CA MET A 39 -22.63 -11.21 -3.51
C MET A 39 -21.61 -12.16 -4.15
N ASP A 40 -21.02 -11.77 -5.27
CA ASP A 40 -19.96 -12.47 -6.00
C ASP A 40 -18.54 -12.13 -5.52
N ALA A 41 -18.40 -11.35 -4.45
CA ALA A 41 -17.11 -10.98 -3.90
C ALA A 41 -16.51 -12.13 -3.08
N GLU A 42 -15.31 -12.57 -3.45
CA GLU A 42 -14.55 -13.59 -2.73
C GLU A 42 -13.53 -12.94 -1.79
N GLU A 43 -13.49 -13.37 -0.53
CA GLU A 43 -12.48 -12.90 0.43
C GLU A 43 -11.09 -13.43 0.03
N VAL A 44 -10.13 -12.52 -0.13
CA VAL A 44 -8.77 -12.83 -0.58
C VAL A 44 -7.82 -12.96 0.61
N CYS A 45 -7.78 -11.93 1.47
CA CYS A 45 -6.95 -11.88 2.66
C CYS A 45 -7.34 -10.74 3.60
N GLU A 46 -6.83 -10.79 4.82
CA GLU A 46 -6.81 -9.64 5.72
C GLU A 46 -5.58 -8.77 5.46
N LEU A 47 -5.73 -7.46 5.66
CA LEU A 47 -4.65 -6.49 5.56
C LEU A 47 -4.77 -5.41 6.64
N ILE A 48 -3.64 -4.78 6.92
CA ILE A 48 -3.52 -3.75 7.96
C ILE A 48 -3.80 -2.37 7.37
N SER A 49 -3.15 -2.04 6.26
CA SER A 49 -3.27 -0.73 5.60
C SER A 49 -3.01 -0.83 4.11
N VAL A 50 -3.66 0.03 3.33
CA VAL A 50 -3.38 0.18 1.89
C VAL A 50 -2.21 1.14 1.71
N VAL A 51 -1.20 0.70 0.98
CA VAL A 51 0.00 1.51 0.69
C VAL A 51 -0.28 2.43 -0.50
N GLY A 52 -1.03 1.91 -1.48
CA GLY A 52 -1.47 2.59 -2.69
C GLY A 52 -1.39 1.66 -3.89
N ARG A 53 -1.42 2.24 -5.10
CA ARG A 53 -1.28 1.48 -6.36
C ARG A 53 -0.10 1.96 -7.18
N ILE A 54 0.45 1.07 -7.99
CA ILE A 54 1.55 1.38 -8.90
C ILE A 54 1.31 0.76 -10.28
N ASP A 55 1.68 1.50 -11.31
CA ASP A 55 1.71 1.03 -12.70
C ASP A 55 3.18 0.73 -13.06
N ILE A 56 3.43 -0.50 -13.48
CA ILE A 56 4.74 -0.98 -13.93
C ILE A 56 4.55 -1.54 -15.34
N ASP A 57 5.03 -0.80 -16.34
CA ASP A 57 4.96 -1.17 -17.75
C ASP A 57 3.54 -1.56 -18.24
N GLY A 58 2.51 -0.88 -17.71
CA GLY A 58 1.10 -1.12 -18.03
C GLY A 58 0.41 -2.14 -17.12
N ALA A 59 1.16 -2.86 -16.27
CA ALA A 59 0.59 -3.74 -15.26
C ALA A 59 0.35 -2.95 -13.96
N ASN A 60 -0.91 -2.90 -13.53
CA ASN A 60 -1.28 -2.20 -12.30
C ASN A 60 -1.29 -3.14 -11.11
N TYR A 61 -0.70 -2.71 -10.00
CA TYR A 61 -0.63 -3.48 -8.76
C TYR A 61 -1.19 -2.69 -7.59
N LEU A 62 -1.96 -3.36 -6.74
CA LEU A 62 -2.37 -2.87 -5.43
C LEU A 62 -1.36 -3.33 -4.38
N LEU A 63 -0.76 -2.37 -3.66
CA LEU A 63 0.18 -2.62 -2.57
C LEU A 63 -0.51 -2.41 -1.23
N TYR A 64 -0.29 -3.33 -0.30
CA TYR A 64 -0.86 -3.26 1.05
C TYR A 64 0.08 -3.90 2.08
N VAL A 65 -0.02 -3.42 3.31
CA VAL A 65 0.68 -3.94 4.48
C VAL A 65 -0.05 -5.19 4.96
N SER A 66 0.63 -6.34 4.92
CA SER A 66 0.11 -7.59 5.48
C SER A 66 0.55 -7.82 6.91
N GLU A 67 1.74 -7.32 7.30
CA GLU A 67 2.29 -7.51 8.64
C GLU A 67 2.96 -6.21 9.11
N SER A 68 2.77 -5.88 10.40
CA SER A 68 3.40 -4.72 11.03
C SER A 68 3.58 -4.96 12.53
N THR A 69 4.58 -4.29 13.11
CA THR A 69 4.89 -4.34 14.54
C THR A 69 4.73 -2.96 15.14
N VAL A 70 4.04 -2.84 16.28
CA VAL A 70 3.99 -1.59 17.04
C VAL A 70 5.33 -1.38 17.74
N VAL A 71 6.02 -0.27 17.44
CA VAL A 71 7.38 0.01 17.94
C VAL A 71 7.45 1.15 18.94
N ALA A 72 6.41 1.98 19.00
CA ALA A 72 6.30 3.14 19.87
C ALA A 72 4.83 3.58 19.93
N GLU A 73 4.49 4.45 20.88
CA GLU A 73 3.17 5.06 20.98
C GLU A 73 3.31 6.58 21.06
N LEU A 74 2.51 7.29 20.27
CA LEU A 74 2.41 8.74 20.33
C LEU A 74 1.21 9.12 21.20
N SER A 75 1.43 9.93 22.23
CA SER A 75 0.33 10.50 23.01
C SER A 75 -0.31 11.66 22.25
N GLY A 76 -1.63 11.61 22.09
CA GLY A 76 -2.50 12.66 21.56
C GLY A 76 -3.44 13.20 22.64
N ARG A 77 -4.26 14.21 22.29
CA ARG A 77 -5.34 14.70 23.18
C ARG A 77 -6.52 13.72 23.25
N ASP A 78 -6.66 12.94 22.20
CA ASP A 78 -7.72 12.00 21.88
C ASP A 78 -7.36 10.55 22.22
N GLY A 79 -6.13 10.28 22.65
CA GLY A 79 -5.70 8.96 23.09
C GLY A 79 -4.25 8.65 22.72
N LYS A 80 -3.93 7.37 22.73
CA LYS A 80 -2.63 6.86 22.29
C LYS A 80 -2.73 6.42 20.83
N HIS A 81 -1.70 6.75 20.06
CA HIS A 81 -1.61 6.46 18.64
C HIS A 81 -0.39 5.58 18.38
N PRO A 82 -0.56 4.27 18.18
CA PRO A 82 0.56 3.35 17.98
C PRO A 82 1.28 3.64 16.66
N ILE A 83 2.60 3.69 16.70
CA ILE A 83 3.45 3.76 15.51
C ILE A 83 3.75 2.34 15.07
N HIS A 84 3.32 2.00 13.86
CA HIS A 84 3.54 0.72 13.23
C HIS A 84 4.77 0.79 12.34
N ARG A 85 5.69 -0.15 12.53
CA ARG A 85 6.74 -0.48 11.57
C ARG A 85 6.20 -1.49 10.58
N ILE A 86 6.39 -1.23 9.29
CA ILE A 86 6.01 -2.17 8.23
C ILE A 86 7.00 -3.34 8.25
N ASP A 87 6.49 -4.56 8.45
CA ASP A 87 7.30 -5.77 8.39
C ASP A 87 7.12 -6.50 7.05
N ARG A 88 5.92 -6.42 6.47
CA ARG A 88 5.63 -7.06 5.18
C ARG A 88 4.60 -6.31 4.34
N ILE A 89 4.97 -6.04 3.10
CA ILE A 89 4.10 -5.58 2.02
C ILE A 89 3.90 -6.71 1.01
N LYS A 90 2.66 -6.82 0.53
CA LYS A 90 2.28 -7.68 -0.60
C LYS A 90 1.77 -6.81 -1.74
N ALA A 91 1.92 -7.31 -2.96
CA ALA A 91 1.37 -6.72 -4.16
C ALA A 91 0.41 -7.71 -4.83
N THR A 92 -0.78 -7.24 -5.20
CA THR A 92 -1.76 -8.01 -5.97
C THR A 92 -1.93 -7.35 -7.33
N LEU A 93 -1.84 -8.15 -8.39
CA LEU A 93 -2.03 -7.70 -9.76
C LEU A 93 -3.51 -7.38 -10.03
N LEU A 94 -3.75 -6.24 -10.68
CA LEU A 94 -5.08 -5.75 -11.05
C LEU A 94 -5.38 -6.17 -12.50
N GLU A 95 -5.71 -7.44 -12.68
CA GLU A 95 -6.16 -7.97 -13.98
C GLU A 95 -7.66 -8.25 -13.95
N ALA A 96 -8.39 -7.72 -14.93
CA ALA A 96 -9.78 -8.10 -15.14
C ALA A 96 -9.81 -9.58 -15.55
N SER A 97 -10.69 -10.35 -14.91
CA SER A 97 -10.97 -11.69 -15.42
C SER A 97 -11.58 -11.52 -16.80
N GLU A 98 -10.96 -12.08 -17.85
CA GLU A 98 -11.59 -12.13 -19.17
C GLU A 98 -12.93 -12.85 -19.00
N ILE A 99 -14.03 -12.10 -18.98
CA ILE A 99 -15.36 -12.65 -19.10
C ILE A 99 -15.40 -13.20 -20.52
N SER A 100 -15.18 -14.51 -20.64
CA SER A 100 -15.43 -15.21 -21.89
C SER A 100 -16.88 -14.93 -22.27
N GLU A 101 -17.08 -14.11 -23.29
CA GLU A 101 -18.40 -13.88 -23.89
C GLU A 101 -18.94 -15.24 -24.37
N ALA A 102 -19.77 -15.87 -23.55
CA ALA A 102 -20.57 -17.01 -23.92
C ALA A 102 -22.04 -16.59 -23.86
N ALA A 103 -22.41 -15.64 -24.72
CA ALA A 103 -23.81 -15.37 -25.03
C ALA A 103 -24.23 -16.24 -26.24
N GLY A 104 -24.95 -17.32 -25.93
CA GLY A 104 -26.06 -17.85 -26.74
C GLY A 104 -25.77 -18.46 -28.12
N SER A 105 -25.73 -19.80 -28.18
CA SER A 105 -26.49 -20.54 -29.20
C SER A 105 -26.76 -21.99 -28.77
N THR A 106 -28.02 -22.37 -28.93
CA THR A 106 -28.71 -23.58 -28.49
C THR A 106 -28.28 -24.87 -29.20
N ALA A 107 -28.30 -25.97 -28.43
CA ALA A 107 -28.46 -27.39 -28.79
C ALA A 107 -27.43 -28.12 -29.67
N GLY A 108 -26.99 -29.29 -29.20
CA GLY A 108 -26.68 -30.45 -30.06
C GLY A 108 -25.37 -31.20 -29.82
N ASN A 109 -25.47 -32.24 -29.00
CA ASN A 109 -24.76 -33.53 -29.07
C ASN A 109 -23.23 -33.65 -28.86
N SER A 110 -22.94 -34.55 -27.93
CA SER A 110 -21.73 -35.32 -27.64
C SER A 110 -20.94 -35.84 -28.84
N ALA A 111 -19.64 -35.51 -28.90
CA ALA A 111 -18.52 -36.45 -29.06
C ALA A 111 -17.16 -35.72 -29.09
N GLU A 112 -16.11 -36.42 -28.67
CA GLU A 112 -14.68 -36.13 -28.92
C GLU A 112 -13.92 -35.19 -27.98
N SER A 113 -13.76 -35.70 -26.76
CA SER A 113 -12.89 -35.29 -25.67
C SER A 113 -11.36 -35.52 -25.87
N SER A 114 -10.86 -35.61 -27.11
CA SER A 114 -9.44 -35.96 -27.35
C SER A 114 -8.59 -34.85 -27.98
N ALA A 115 -9.18 -33.83 -28.61
CA ALA A 115 -8.42 -32.75 -29.27
C ALA A 115 -8.01 -31.59 -28.33
N ARG A 116 -8.62 -31.49 -27.14
CA ARG A 116 -8.32 -30.40 -26.17
C ARG A 116 -7.09 -30.62 -25.31
N ARG A 117 -6.62 -31.87 -25.15
CA ARG A 117 -5.43 -32.19 -24.34
C ARG A 117 -4.10 -31.89 -25.06
N LEU A 118 -4.09 -31.88 -26.39
CA LEU A 118 -2.87 -31.61 -27.17
C LEU A 118 -2.49 -30.12 -27.26
N LYS A 119 -3.47 -29.20 -27.15
CA LYS A 119 -3.22 -27.74 -27.21
C LYS A 119 -2.64 -27.16 -25.91
N GLN A 120 -2.85 -27.80 -24.76
CA GLN A 120 -2.27 -27.35 -23.48
C GLN A 120 -0.78 -27.70 -23.34
N GLY A 121 -0.29 -28.74 -24.02
CA GLY A 121 1.11 -29.14 -23.98
C GLY A 121 2.03 -28.25 -24.81
N THR A 122 1.56 -27.80 -25.99
CA THR A 122 2.36 -26.96 -26.90
C THR A 122 2.41 -25.50 -26.46
N GLY A 123 1.36 -24.97 -25.83
CA GLY A 123 1.36 -23.60 -25.30
C GLY A 123 2.38 -23.38 -24.18
N LYS A 124 2.61 -24.39 -23.33
CA LYS A 124 3.65 -24.35 -22.28
C LYS A 124 5.06 -24.41 -22.86
N LEU A 125 5.26 -25.18 -23.94
CA LEU A 125 6.56 -25.31 -24.58
C LEU A 125 6.93 -24.08 -25.41
N ILE A 126 5.97 -23.45 -26.09
CA ILE A 126 6.18 -22.19 -26.81
C ILE A 126 6.52 -21.06 -25.83
N LYS A 127 5.86 -20.99 -24.66
CA LYS A 127 6.22 -20.06 -23.58
C LYS A 127 7.64 -20.31 -23.05
N PHE A 128 8.05 -21.58 -22.92
CA PHE A 128 9.38 -21.96 -22.42
C PHE A 128 10.52 -21.69 -23.42
N VAL A 129 10.25 -21.80 -24.73
CA VAL A 129 11.24 -21.51 -25.79
C VAL A 129 11.38 -20.00 -26.02
N GLN A 130 10.30 -19.23 -25.86
CA GLN A 130 10.33 -17.78 -25.95
C GLN A 130 11.08 -17.13 -24.78
N ASP A 131 10.98 -17.71 -23.58
CA ASP A 131 11.69 -17.26 -22.36
C ASP A 131 13.23 -17.41 -22.43
N LYS A 132 13.78 -18.16 -23.40
CA LYS A 132 15.24 -18.39 -23.52
C LYS A 132 15.96 -17.53 -24.57
N ILE A 133 15.24 -16.79 -25.42
CA ILE A 133 15.86 -16.13 -26.60
C ILE A 133 15.70 -14.60 -26.59
N GLY A 134 14.92 -14.00 -25.69
CA GLY A 134 14.76 -12.54 -25.61
C GLY A 134 15.28 -11.97 -24.30
N ASN A 135 16.34 -11.15 -24.37
CA ASN A 135 16.78 -10.29 -23.26
C ASN A 135 15.76 -9.14 -23.05
N VAL A 136 14.58 -9.47 -22.55
CA VAL A 136 13.54 -8.52 -22.12
C VAL A 136 13.60 -8.49 -20.60
N GLN A 137 13.94 -7.33 -20.02
CA GLN A 137 13.87 -7.12 -18.58
C GLN A 137 12.45 -7.47 -18.10
N LYS A 138 12.33 -8.49 -17.24
CA LYS A 138 11.04 -8.98 -16.77
C LYS A 138 10.34 -7.90 -15.92
N PRO A 139 9.03 -7.63 -16.10
CA PRO A 139 8.27 -6.73 -15.21
C PRO A 139 8.30 -7.20 -13.74
N PHE A 140 8.51 -8.50 -13.51
CA PHE A 140 8.73 -9.06 -12.17
C PHE A 140 9.97 -8.50 -11.46
N ALA A 141 11.02 -8.10 -12.19
CA ALA A 141 12.28 -7.67 -11.57
C ALA A 141 12.12 -6.36 -10.78
N ILE A 142 11.43 -5.37 -11.35
CA ILE A 142 11.24 -4.08 -10.69
C ILE A 142 10.22 -4.15 -9.56
N LEU A 143 9.16 -4.95 -9.72
CA LEU A 143 8.23 -5.22 -8.62
C LEU A 143 8.94 -5.92 -7.45
N ASP A 144 9.78 -6.92 -7.74
CA ASP A 144 10.56 -7.62 -6.71
C ASP A 144 11.53 -6.66 -6.01
N GLU A 145 12.18 -5.74 -6.73
CA GLU A 145 13.03 -4.70 -6.13
C GLU A 145 12.25 -3.75 -5.23
N ILE A 146 11.05 -3.32 -5.64
CA ILE A 146 10.16 -2.50 -4.80
C ILE A 146 9.74 -3.27 -3.56
N LEU A 147 9.35 -4.54 -3.68
CA LEU A 147 8.98 -5.36 -2.54
C LEU A 147 10.16 -5.59 -1.59
N ARG A 148 11.38 -5.81 -2.12
CA ARG A 148 12.61 -5.89 -1.30
C ARG A 148 12.89 -4.60 -0.55
N LEU A 149 12.66 -3.44 -1.15
CA LEU A 149 12.84 -2.15 -0.47
C LEU A 149 12.07 -2.08 0.85
N PHE A 150 10.84 -2.62 0.88
CA PHE A 150 10.01 -2.63 2.08
C PHE A 150 10.27 -3.83 3.00
N ASN A 151 10.47 -5.01 2.42
CA ASN A 151 10.47 -6.27 3.17
C ASN A 151 11.85 -6.65 3.72
N ASP A 152 12.93 -6.20 3.07
CA ASP A 152 14.30 -6.52 3.49
C ASP A 152 14.85 -5.48 4.48
N HIS A 153 14.26 -4.28 4.50
CA HIS A 153 14.70 -3.16 5.33
C HIS A 153 13.56 -2.59 6.19
N PRO A 154 13.68 -2.63 7.52
CA PRO A 154 12.62 -2.23 8.45
C PRO A 154 12.61 -0.71 8.70
N ASP A 155 12.61 0.08 7.61
CA ASP A 155 12.80 1.53 7.64
C ASP A 155 11.51 2.33 7.39
N PHE A 156 10.38 1.64 7.21
CA PHE A 156 9.09 2.27 6.91
C PHE A 156 8.11 2.18 8.06
N TYR A 157 7.45 3.29 8.35
CA TYR A 157 6.55 3.44 9.48
C TYR A 157 5.29 4.21 9.10
N PHE A 158 4.19 3.90 9.76
CA PHE A 158 2.93 4.64 9.65
C PHE A 158 2.25 4.69 11.02
N CYS A 159 1.24 5.53 11.15
CA CYS A 159 0.45 5.65 12.37
C CYS A 159 -0.99 5.98 11.99
N PHE A 160 -1.94 5.25 12.56
CA PHE A 160 -3.35 5.57 12.43
C PHE A 160 -3.70 6.71 13.40
N GLY A 161 -4.56 7.63 12.99
CA GLY A 161 -5.06 8.71 13.86
C GLY A 161 -4.09 9.89 14.07
N ARG A 162 -2.78 9.68 13.97
CA ARG A 162 -1.78 10.75 14.04
C ARG A 162 -0.83 10.73 12.85
N ASP A 163 -0.68 11.88 12.19
CA ASP A 163 0.22 12.03 11.06
C ASP A 163 1.69 11.91 11.47
N ILE A 164 2.34 10.83 11.02
CA ILE A 164 3.74 10.51 11.30
C ILE A 164 4.73 11.45 10.58
N THR A 165 4.29 12.18 9.56
CA THR A 165 5.12 13.11 8.79
C THR A 165 5.41 14.40 9.58
N HIS A 166 4.53 14.76 10.53
CA HIS A 166 4.64 16.00 11.30
C HIS A 166 5.51 15.83 12.55
N CYS A 167 6.13 16.94 12.99
CA CYS A 167 6.68 17.01 14.33
C CYS A 167 5.58 17.33 15.35
N THR A 168 5.83 17.04 16.63
CA THR A 168 4.87 17.29 17.71
C THR A 168 4.42 18.76 17.77
N ASN A 169 5.33 19.70 17.55
CA ASN A 169 4.96 21.11 17.50
C ASN A 169 3.97 21.42 16.37
N ARG A 170 4.22 20.94 15.15
CA ARG A 170 3.33 21.16 13.99
C ARG A 170 1.97 20.52 14.21
N HIS A 171 1.93 19.29 14.72
CA HIS A 171 0.69 18.58 15.03
C HIS A 171 -0.23 19.36 15.98
N TYR A 172 0.32 20.04 16.99
CA TYR A 172 -0.49 20.83 17.94
C TYR A 172 -0.67 22.30 17.55
N SER A 173 0.19 22.84 16.68
CA SER A 173 0.14 24.25 16.26
C SER A 173 -0.76 24.46 15.04
N CYS A 174 -0.90 23.46 14.18
CA CYS A 174 -1.68 23.54 12.94
C CYS A 174 -2.85 22.55 13.00
N THR A 175 -4.07 23.08 13.14
CA THR A 175 -5.29 22.27 13.05
C THR A 175 -5.54 21.91 11.59
N ASN A 176 -5.76 20.62 11.28
CA ASN A 176 -6.05 20.11 9.93
C ASN A 176 -4.97 20.44 8.88
N SER A 177 -3.69 20.43 9.26
CA SER A 177 -2.63 20.56 8.25
C SER A 177 -2.50 19.29 7.42
N GLU A 178 -2.37 19.48 6.11
CA GLU A 178 -1.99 18.43 5.18
C GLU A 178 -0.66 17.75 5.60
N PRO A 179 -0.47 16.47 5.23
CA PRO A 179 0.79 15.78 5.47
C PRO A 179 1.99 16.55 4.93
N ASP A 180 3.10 16.50 5.67
CA ASP A 180 4.34 17.16 5.26
C ASP A 180 4.91 16.40 4.06
N GLU A 181 4.78 17.01 2.88
CA GLU A 181 5.15 16.38 1.60
C GLU A 181 6.58 15.87 1.58
N ARG A 182 7.47 16.51 2.33
CA ARG A 182 8.88 16.12 2.46
C ARG A 182 9.01 14.72 3.04
N PHE A 183 8.08 14.25 3.86
CA PHE A 183 8.14 12.97 4.55
C PHE A 183 7.01 12.00 4.18
N PHE A 184 6.13 12.38 3.24
CA PHE A 184 5.00 11.57 2.80
C PHE A 184 5.42 10.63 1.66
N TRP A 185 6.01 9.50 2.02
CA TRP A 185 6.70 8.61 1.09
C TRP A 185 5.78 7.99 0.02
N ASN A 186 4.61 7.49 0.42
CA ASN A 186 3.65 6.84 -0.48
C ASN A 186 2.67 7.81 -1.15
N LYS A 187 2.90 9.13 -1.09
CA LYS A 187 2.00 10.14 -1.68
C LYS A 187 1.66 9.84 -3.14
N PHE A 188 2.66 9.49 -3.95
CA PHE A 188 2.46 9.19 -5.37
C PHE A 188 1.62 7.91 -5.59
N LEU A 189 1.73 6.92 -4.71
CA LEU A 189 0.97 5.68 -4.79
C LEU A 189 -0.52 5.90 -4.45
N LEU A 190 -0.82 6.99 -3.75
CA LEU A 190 -2.17 7.40 -3.36
C LEU A 190 -2.74 8.52 -4.23
N LYS A 191 -2.09 8.88 -5.36
CA LYS A 191 -2.48 10.01 -6.20
C LYS A 191 -3.96 10.03 -6.56
N ASP A 192 -4.54 8.85 -6.87
CA ASP A 192 -5.93 8.74 -7.27
C ASP A 192 -6.91 9.19 -6.17
N LEU A 193 -6.52 9.03 -4.89
CA LEU A 193 -7.30 9.46 -3.72
C LEU A 193 -7.06 10.92 -3.33
N LEU A 194 -5.98 11.50 -3.84
CA LEU A 194 -5.61 12.90 -3.62
C LEU A 194 -6.15 13.82 -4.73
N ASP A 195 -6.56 13.25 -5.86
CA ASP A 195 -7.14 13.98 -6.99
C ASP A 195 -8.51 14.59 -6.61
N ASP A 196 -8.83 15.74 -7.22
CA ASP A 196 -10.02 16.53 -6.90
C ASP A 196 -11.41 15.90 -7.15
N PRO A 197 -11.63 14.93 -8.07
CA PRO A 197 -12.96 14.37 -8.27
C PRO A 197 -13.37 13.38 -7.16
N VAL A 198 -12.47 13.03 -6.24
CA VAL A 198 -12.73 12.09 -5.14
C VAL A 198 -13.26 12.83 -3.91
N ASP A 199 -14.25 12.26 -3.24
CA ASP A 199 -14.73 12.75 -1.95
C ASP A 199 -13.60 12.65 -0.89
N LYS A 200 -13.05 13.81 -0.53
CA LYS A 200 -11.90 13.91 0.38
C LYS A 200 -12.22 13.44 1.80
N GLU A 201 -13.47 13.57 2.25
CA GLU A 201 -13.86 13.12 3.59
C GLU A 201 -13.90 11.59 3.65
N LEU A 202 -14.40 10.93 2.60
CA LEU A 202 -14.37 9.48 2.48
C LEU A 202 -12.94 8.95 2.21
N ALA A 203 -12.15 9.67 1.41
CA ALA A 203 -10.77 9.32 1.10
C ALA A 203 -9.83 9.40 2.30
N LYS A 204 -10.07 10.32 3.23
CA LYS A 204 -9.21 10.55 4.41
C LYS A 204 -8.94 9.29 5.23
N LYS A 205 -9.89 8.36 5.34
CA LYS A 205 -9.70 7.08 6.05
C LYS A 205 -8.65 6.20 5.38
N TRP A 206 -8.52 6.29 4.05
CA TRP A 206 -7.64 5.45 3.23
C TRP A 206 -6.28 6.10 2.97
N ILE A 207 -6.16 7.40 3.20
CA ILE A 207 -4.91 8.15 3.06
C ILE A 207 -4.12 8.00 4.36
N VAL A 208 -3.25 6.99 4.39
CA VAL A 208 -2.32 6.75 5.51
C VAL A 208 -0.90 7.09 5.07
N PRO A 209 -0.31 8.21 5.57
CA PRO A 209 1.06 8.56 5.27
C PRO A 209 2.06 7.53 5.81
N ILE A 210 2.90 7.03 4.92
CA ILE A 210 4.07 6.22 5.24
C ILE A 210 5.30 7.12 5.25
N MET A 211 6.13 6.98 6.28
CA MET A 211 7.38 7.68 6.46
C MET A 211 8.54 6.69 6.41
N GLN A 212 9.62 7.07 5.72
CA GLN A 212 10.89 6.34 5.75
C GLN A 212 11.82 6.98 6.79
N GLY A 213 12.48 6.19 7.63
CA GLY A 213 13.40 6.70 8.63
C GLY A 213 13.70 5.71 9.74
N SER A 214 13.65 6.17 10.99
CA SER A 214 13.84 5.30 12.16
C SER A 214 13.00 5.78 13.34
N VAL A 215 12.43 4.84 14.07
CA VAL A 215 11.70 5.08 15.32
C VAL A 215 12.32 4.24 16.41
N ARG A 216 12.65 4.90 17.53
CA ARG A 216 13.18 4.27 18.74
C ARG A 216 12.36 4.71 19.94
N PHE A 217 12.03 3.76 20.79
CA PHE A 217 11.31 3.97 22.04
C PHE A 217 12.14 3.37 23.17
N ASP A 218 12.18 4.07 24.30
CA ASP A 218 12.73 3.56 25.55
C ASP A 218 11.93 4.14 26.73
N SER A 219 11.87 3.41 27.85
CA SER A 219 11.18 3.85 29.07
C SER A 219 12.15 3.80 30.25
N LEU A 220 12.32 4.94 30.90
CA LEU A 220 13.27 5.11 31.99
C LEU A 220 12.53 5.31 33.32
N ALA A 221 12.82 4.49 34.33
CA ALA A 221 12.38 4.76 35.70
C ALA A 221 13.08 6.03 36.24
N ILE A 222 12.29 7.00 36.69
CA ILE A 222 12.80 8.30 37.18
C ILE A 222 13.12 8.24 38.67
N ALA A 223 12.43 7.38 39.42
CA ALA A 223 12.63 7.22 40.86
C ALA A 223 13.23 5.85 41.18
N ASP A 224 14.21 5.84 42.08
CA ASP A 224 14.75 4.62 42.69
C ASP A 224 13.84 4.10 43.83
N ASP A 225 12.75 4.82 44.15
CA ASP A 225 11.80 4.44 45.19
C ASP A 225 10.78 3.41 44.66
N PRO A 226 10.75 2.17 45.19
CA PRO A 226 9.79 1.15 44.77
C PRO A 226 8.32 1.52 45.02
N LEU A 227 8.03 2.54 45.83
CA LEU A 227 6.68 3.03 46.09
C LEU A 227 6.21 4.11 45.10
N VAL A 228 7.11 4.64 44.26
CA VAL A 228 6.78 5.69 43.28
C VAL A 228 6.97 5.13 41.87
N ASP A 229 5.85 4.72 41.26
CA ASP A 229 5.81 4.32 39.85
C ASP A 229 5.85 5.57 38.96
N ALA A 230 7.06 6.10 38.75
CA ALA A 230 7.32 7.22 37.86
C ALA A 230 8.28 6.79 36.76
N SER A 231 7.75 6.66 35.54
CA SER A 231 8.52 6.38 34.33
C SER A 231 8.49 7.54 33.34
N LEU A 232 9.57 7.67 32.57
CA LEU A 232 9.72 8.60 31.46
C LEU A 232 9.80 7.81 30.16
N ASP A 233 8.76 7.94 29.34
CA ASP A 233 8.75 7.38 27.99
C ASP A 233 9.43 8.34 27.01
N ILE A 234 10.48 7.86 26.34
CA ILE A 234 11.25 8.61 25.36
C ILE A 234 11.07 7.96 24.00
N THR A 235 10.51 8.72 23.05
CA THR A 235 10.44 8.32 21.64
C THR A 235 11.29 9.25 20.78
N LEU A 236 12.24 8.69 20.05
CA LEU A 236 13.04 9.38 19.05
C LEU A 236 12.60 8.96 17.64
N ILE A 237 12.20 9.96 16.83
CA ILE A 237 11.76 9.75 15.45
C ILE A 237 12.68 10.53 14.52
N SER A 238 13.32 9.81 13.59
CA SER A 238 14.03 10.38 12.45
C SER A 238 13.23 10.12 11.18
N ARG A 239 13.08 11.13 10.33
CA ARG A 239 12.36 11.05 9.06
C ARG A 239 13.28 11.44 7.92
N ARG A 240 13.30 10.63 6.86
CA ARG A 240 14.07 10.88 5.65
C ARG A 240 13.21 11.62 4.63
N SER A 241 13.76 12.69 4.06
CA SER A 241 13.09 13.44 3.00
C SER A 241 12.91 12.58 1.74
N VAL A 242 11.75 12.68 1.08
CA VAL A 242 11.47 12.08 -0.23
C VAL A 242 12.12 12.87 -1.36
N HIS A 243 12.32 14.18 -1.15
CA HIS A 243 12.98 15.02 -2.13
C HIS A 243 14.44 14.66 -2.24
N ARG A 244 14.94 14.71 -3.48
CA ARG A 244 16.34 14.45 -3.82
C ARG A 244 16.86 13.08 -3.33
N ALA A 245 15.99 12.09 -3.15
CA ALA A 245 16.40 10.71 -2.94
C ALA A 245 17.29 10.21 -4.11
N GLY A 246 18.35 9.47 -3.80
CA GLY A 246 19.25 8.87 -4.78
C GLY A 246 20.72 8.89 -4.38
N MET A 247 21.59 8.52 -5.32
CA MET A 247 23.02 8.40 -5.08
C MET A 247 23.66 9.73 -4.67
N ARG A 248 24.50 9.68 -3.64
CA ARG A 248 25.18 10.84 -3.02
C ARG A 248 25.88 11.76 -4.03
N TYR A 249 26.51 11.20 -5.05
CA TYR A 249 27.25 11.97 -6.05
C TYR A 249 26.36 12.76 -7.01
N LEU A 250 25.11 12.33 -7.21
CA LEU A 250 24.16 12.98 -8.12
C LEU A 250 23.24 13.98 -7.40
N ARG A 251 23.02 13.75 -6.11
CA ARG A 251 21.99 14.48 -5.34
C ARG A 251 22.53 15.50 -4.35
N ARG A 252 23.83 15.58 -4.07
CA ARG A 252 24.38 16.62 -3.18
C ARG A 252 24.02 18.05 -3.63
N GLY A 253 23.88 18.95 -2.65
CA GLY A 253 23.61 20.37 -2.86
C GLY A 253 22.14 20.74 -2.70
N ILE A 254 21.72 21.81 -3.36
CA ILE A 254 20.34 22.31 -3.43
C ILE A 254 19.83 22.21 -4.88
N ASP A 255 18.54 21.95 -5.09
CA ASP A 255 17.93 22.02 -6.43
C ASP A 255 17.30 23.39 -6.69
N ASN A 256 16.69 23.58 -7.87
CA ASN A 256 16.08 24.86 -8.27
C ASN A 256 14.87 25.22 -7.41
N ASP A 257 14.21 24.23 -6.80
CA ASP A 257 13.06 24.40 -5.92
C ASP A 257 13.48 24.55 -4.44
N SER A 258 14.78 24.77 -4.20
CA SER A 258 15.38 24.93 -2.87
C SER A 258 15.33 23.70 -1.97
N ASN A 259 15.16 22.50 -2.53
CA ASN A 259 15.23 21.25 -1.76
C ASN A 259 16.67 20.78 -1.60
N VAL A 260 17.02 20.38 -0.38
CA VAL A 260 18.32 19.77 -0.05
C VAL A 260 18.24 18.24 -0.10
N ALA A 261 19.38 17.62 -0.37
CA ALA A 261 19.55 16.16 -0.38
C ALA A 261 19.67 15.53 1.02
#